data_AF-V7H2D6-F1
#
_entry.id   AF-V7H2D6-F1
#
_cell.length_a   1.000
_cell.length_b   1.000
_cell.length_c   1.000
_cell.angle_alpha   90.00
_cell.angle_beta   90.00
_cell.angle_gamma   90.00
#
_symmetry.space_group_name_H-M   'P 1'
#
loop_
_entity.id
_entity.type
_entity.pdbx_description
1 polymer ?
#
loop_
_entity_poly.entity_id
_entity_poly.type
_entity_poly.pdbx_seq_one_letter_code
_entity_poly.pdbx_strand_id
1 'polypeptide(L)'
;MKSSRSIQEFRLDFFLEEEFNVDSAFTTLFCQACGLADVRVSVERTVHSLSDKFGEADLVVVLDAAGPQGERQKLALLIENKINAGLQPDQAGRYRKRGEWGVENKLWSHYTTVLVAPKAYIDARPDAGFMAAVSIESLKSWITTADANRRNFKLARLDEAIAKKNATGVKVVDTDMTSFRKQYYRFLQDWNKRCGTAFILPVPKDTWWDDSWFQMKVAELPSWAQIRHLARTGLVSLDMRDAPFSKMEAVAELLDDDLKIIPSGKYKQHTSVQVRVPAISSFDDFERDRQKVEVALAVAMRLLTVFQMHRAKIENAYRSI
;
A
#
# COMPACT_ATOMS: atom_id res chain seq x y z
N MET A 1 7.34 -10.90 -9.90
CA MET A 1 6.27 -9.86 -9.80
C MET A 1 6.03 -9.55 -8.34
N LYS A 2 5.97 -8.27 -7.94
CA LYS A 2 5.56 -7.87 -6.58
C LYS A 2 4.15 -7.31 -6.68
N SER A 3 3.21 -7.87 -5.91
CA SER A 3 1.85 -7.33 -5.80
C SER A 3 1.91 -5.89 -5.28
N SER A 4 1.18 -4.98 -5.92
CA SER A 4 1.03 -3.59 -5.49
C SER A 4 0.05 -3.43 -4.32
N ARG A 5 -0.73 -4.46 -3.99
CA ARG A 5 -1.73 -4.43 -2.91
C ARG A 5 -1.09 -4.60 -1.55
N SER A 6 -1.67 -3.96 -0.53
CA SER A 6 -1.24 -4.21 0.83
C SER A 6 -1.59 -5.66 1.23
N ILE A 7 -0.72 -6.31 2.00
CA ILE A 7 -0.93 -7.70 2.47
C ILE A 7 -2.28 -7.86 3.18
N GLN A 8 -2.81 -6.81 3.80
CA GLN A 8 -4.09 -6.85 4.50
C GLN A 8 -5.29 -6.71 3.58
N GLU A 9 -5.22 -5.90 2.51
CA GLU A 9 -6.27 -5.88 1.49
C GLU A 9 -6.31 -7.22 0.78
N PHE A 10 -5.16 -7.77 0.39
CA PHE A 10 -5.07 -9.13 -0.17
C PHE A 10 -5.70 -10.21 0.76
N ARG A 11 -5.56 -10.06 2.08
CA ARG A 11 -6.19 -10.96 3.06
C ARG A 11 -7.70 -10.76 3.14
N LEU A 12 -8.20 -9.53 2.97
CA LEU A 12 -9.63 -9.25 2.95
C LEU A 12 -10.28 -9.82 1.69
N ASP A 13 -9.62 -9.71 0.53
CA ASP A 13 -10.10 -10.31 -0.72
C ASP A 13 -10.29 -11.83 -0.55
N PHE A 14 -9.27 -12.52 -0.02
CA PHE A 14 -9.32 -13.97 0.21
C PHE A 14 -10.35 -14.36 1.27
N PHE A 15 -10.50 -13.54 2.33
CA PHE A 15 -11.53 -13.75 3.33
C PHE A 15 -12.93 -13.69 2.70
N LEU A 16 -13.22 -12.65 1.91
CA LEU A 16 -14.51 -12.53 1.22
C LEU A 16 -14.74 -13.70 0.26
N GLU A 17 -13.73 -14.05 -0.54
CA GLU A 17 -13.77 -15.20 -1.44
C GLU A 17 -14.10 -16.49 -0.68
N GLU A 18 -13.43 -16.76 0.45
CA GLU A 18 -13.74 -17.92 1.28
C GLU A 18 -15.19 -17.89 1.75
N GLU A 19 -15.63 -16.80 2.40
CA GLU A 19 -16.98 -16.72 2.99
C GLU A 19 -18.09 -16.88 1.95
N PHE A 20 -17.96 -16.27 0.76
CA PHE A 20 -18.93 -16.46 -0.32
C PHE A 20 -19.02 -17.92 -0.77
N ASN A 21 -17.91 -18.67 -0.76
CA ASN A 21 -17.91 -20.06 -1.23
C ASN A 21 -18.31 -21.08 -0.16
N VAL A 22 -18.17 -20.76 1.14
CA VAL A 22 -18.34 -21.75 2.21
C VAL A 22 -19.49 -21.45 3.17
N ASP A 23 -20.04 -20.22 3.19
CA ASP A 23 -21.11 -19.82 4.10
C ASP A 23 -22.27 -19.13 3.33
N SER A 24 -23.36 -19.87 3.14
CA SER A 24 -24.56 -19.35 2.47
C SER A 24 -25.32 -18.31 3.30
N ALA A 25 -25.18 -18.34 4.64
CA ALA A 25 -25.75 -17.33 5.51
C ALA A 25 -24.99 -16.01 5.35
N PHE A 26 -23.66 -16.06 5.27
CA PHE A 26 -22.84 -14.89 4.92
C PHE A 26 -23.28 -14.28 3.58
N THR A 27 -23.43 -15.11 2.54
CA THR A 27 -23.87 -14.63 1.21
C THR A 27 -25.23 -13.94 1.27
N THR A 28 -26.17 -14.50 2.03
CA THR A 28 -27.52 -13.93 2.21
C THR A 28 -27.46 -12.56 2.90
N LEU A 29 -26.71 -12.47 4.01
CA LEU A 29 -26.55 -11.22 4.76
C LEU A 29 -25.84 -10.15 3.92
N PHE A 30 -24.85 -10.54 3.12
CA PHE A 30 -24.16 -9.63 2.21
C PHE A 30 -25.11 -9.08 1.13
N CYS A 31 -25.94 -9.93 0.53
CA CYS A 31 -26.94 -9.51 -0.46
C CYS A 31 -27.97 -8.55 0.15
N GLN A 32 -28.45 -8.84 1.35
CA GLN A 32 -29.35 -7.94 2.09
C GLN A 32 -28.71 -6.57 2.34
N ALA A 33 -27.44 -6.54 2.75
CA ALA A 33 -26.71 -5.28 2.94
C ALA A 33 -26.51 -4.50 1.63
N CYS A 34 -26.56 -5.17 0.47
CA CYS A 34 -26.54 -4.54 -0.85
C CYS A 34 -27.93 -4.12 -1.36
N GLY A 35 -28.98 -4.27 -0.56
CA GLY A 35 -30.36 -3.95 -0.97
C GLY A 35 -31.02 -5.02 -1.84
N LEU A 36 -30.44 -6.22 -1.92
CA LEU A 36 -30.99 -7.38 -2.66
C LEU A 36 -31.80 -8.30 -1.73
N ALA A 37 -32.59 -7.72 -0.83
CA ALA A 37 -33.42 -8.48 0.11
C ALA A 37 -34.42 -9.38 -0.63
N ASP A 38 -34.79 -10.51 0.00
CA ASP A 38 -35.78 -11.49 -0.49
C ASP A 38 -35.39 -12.32 -1.72
N VAL A 39 -34.19 -12.15 -2.26
CA VAL A 39 -33.68 -13.02 -3.34
C VAL A 39 -33.03 -14.27 -2.75
N ARG A 40 -33.58 -15.45 -3.07
CA ARG A 40 -32.86 -16.71 -2.82
C ARG A 40 -31.71 -16.82 -3.80
N VAL A 41 -30.49 -16.78 -3.28
CA VAL A 41 -29.26 -16.82 -4.06
C VAL A 41 -28.42 -18.04 -3.72
N SER A 42 -27.69 -18.53 -4.73
CA SER A 42 -26.56 -19.43 -4.55
C SER A 42 -25.36 -18.90 -5.33
N VAL A 43 -24.15 -19.05 -4.81
CA VAL A 43 -22.94 -18.63 -5.53
C VAL A 43 -22.69 -19.59 -6.69
N GLU A 44 -22.70 -19.08 -7.91
CA GLU A 44 -22.30 -19.83 -9.11
C GLU A 44 -20.79 -19.80 -9.27
N ARG A 45 -20.18 -18.62 -9.08
CA ARG A 45 -18.76 -18.41 -9.30
C ARG A 45 -18.24 -17.21 -8.53
N THR A 46 -17.05 -17.35 -7.97
CA THR A 46 -16.26 -16.24 -7.44
C THR A 46 -14.96 -16.11 -8.23
N VAL A 47 -14.58 -14.88 -8.60
CA VAL A 47 -13.35 -14.57 -9.34
C VAL A 47 -12.58 -13.49 -8.59
N HIS A 48 -11.45 -13.87 -8.01
CA HIS A 48 -10.51 -12.96 -7.38
C HIS A 48 -9.63 -12.24 -8.42
N SER A 49 -9.32 -10.95 -8.20
CA SER A 49 -8.35 -10.18 -8.99
C SER A 49 -8.64 -10.18 -10.50
N LEU A 50 -9.90 -9.99 -10.90
CA LEU A 50 -10.28 -9.97 -12.31
C LEU A 50 -9.70 -8.74 -13.02
N SER A 51 -8.71 -8.96 -13.88
CA SER A 51 -8.07 -7.94 -14.72
C SER A 51 -8.57 -8.00 -16.16
N ASP A 52 -9.09 -6.88 -16.66
CA ASP A 52 -9.59 -6.74 -18.03
C ASP A 52 -9.37 -5.30 -18.56
N LYS A 53 -10.01 -4.96 -19.68
CA LYS A 53 -9.93 -3.62 -20.31
C LYS A 53 -10.45 -2.47 -19.43
N PHE A 54 -11.16 -2.76 -18.34
CA PHE A 54 -11.66 -1.79 -17.37
C PHE A 54 -10.77 -1.67 -16.12
N GLY A 55 -9.59 -2.31 -16.14
CA GLY A 55 -8.65 -2.38 -15.04
C GLY A 55 -8.81 -3.65 -14.22
N GLU A 56 -8.45 -3.59 -12.94
CA GLU A 56 -8.60 -4.70 -12.01
C GLU A 56 -9.85 -4.49 -11.13
N ALA A 57 -10.59 -5.57 -10.85
CA ALA A 57 -11.51 -5.62 -9.72
C ALA A 57 -11.02 -6.59 -8.66
N ASP A 58 -11.25 -6.27 -7.39
CA ASP A 58 -10.75 -7.06 -6.27
C ASP A 58 -11.45 -8.42 -6.21
N LEU A 59 -12.79 -8.42 -6.29
CA LEU A 59 -13.59 -9.64 -6.29
C LEU A 59 -14.84 -9.49 -7.16
N VAL A 60 -15.16 -10.51 -7.94
CA VAL A 60 -16.43 -10.63 -8.67
C VAL A 60 -17.15 -11.88 -8.22
N VAL A 61 -18.37 -11.74 -7.71
CA VAL A 61 -19.22 -12.86 -7.30
C VAL A 61 -20.41 -12.92 -8.23
N VAL A 62 -20.59 -14.03 -8.93
CA VAL A 62 -21.76 -14.32 -9.75
C VAL A 62 -22.68 -15.22 -8.95
N LEU A 63 -23.90 -14.75 -8.74
CA LEU A 63 -24.96 -15.42 -8.02
C LEU A 63 -26.00 -15.92 -9.01
N ASP A 64 -26.51 -17.11 -8.75
CA ASP A 64 -27.73 -17.62 -9.36
C ASP A 64 -28.91 -17.29 -8.44
N ALA A 65 -29.87 -16.54 -8.95
CA ALA A 65 -31.02 -16.03 -8.25
C ALA A 65 -32.32 -16.54 -8.89
N ALA A 66 -33.31 -16.86 -8.05
CA ALA A 66 -34.67 -17.04 -8.54
C ALA A 66 -35.30 -15.68 -8.87
N GLY A 67 -35.68 -15.49 -10.13
CA GLY A 67 -36.39 -14.32 -10.61
C GLY A 67 -37.86 -14.29 -10.17
N PRO A 68 -38.55 -13.16 -10.35
CA PRO A 68 -39.92 -12.95 -9.87
C PRO A 68 -40.94 -13.96 -10.44
N GLN A 69 -40.66 -14.56 -11.60
CA GLN A 69 -41.53 -15.51 -12.28
C GLN A 69 -40.96 -16.94 -12.26
N GLY A 70 -39.95 -17.20 -11.41
CA GLY A 70 -39.29 -18.49 -11.27
C GLY A 70 -38.18 -18.76 -12.28
N GLU A 71 -37.87 -17.81 -13.16
CA GLU A 71 -36.74 -17.87 -14.07
C GLU A 71 -35.41 -17.71 -13.33
N ARG A 72 -34.35 -18.41 -13.76
CA ARG A 72 -33.01 -18.26 -13.18
C ARG A 72 -32.37 -16.98 -13.72
N GLN A 73 -31.93 -16.10 -12.83
CA GLN A 73 -31.23 -14.87 -13.17
C GLN A 73 -29.82 -14.89 -12.63
N LYS A 74 -28.86 -14.41 -13.42
CA LYS A 74 -27.49 -14.21 -12.95
C LYS A 74 -27.31 -12.79 -12.42
N LEU A 75 -26.88 -12.66 -11.17
CA LEU A 75 -26.59 -11.38 -10.53
C LEU A 75 -25.09 -11.30 -10.26
N ALA A 76 -24.44 -10.19 -10.63
CA ALA A 76 -23.02 -9.98 -10.35
C ALA A 76 -22.79 -8.94 -9.24
N LEU A 77 -22.08 -9.32 -8.18
CA LEU A 77 -21.49 -8.38 -7.23
C LEU A 77 -20.08 -8.04 -7.69
N LEU A 78 -19.85 -6.78 -8.04
CA LEU A 78 -18.53 -6.26 -8.42
C LEU A 78 -17.97 -5.51 -7.21
N ILE A 79 -17.10 -6.19 -6.46
CA ILE A 79 -16.66 -5.76 -5.13
C ILE A 79 -15.27 -5.14 -5.22
N GLU A 80 -15.15 -3.91 -4.73
CA GLU A 80 -13.89 -3.25 -4.40
C GLU A 80 -13.76 -3.21 -2.88
N ASN A 81 -12.61 -3.55 -2.33
CA ASN A 81 -12.35 -3.42 -0.90
C ASN A 81 -11.19 -2.49 -0.54
N LYS A 82 -11.44 -1.59 0.41
CA LYS A 82 -10.47 -0.59 0.87
C LYS A 82 -10.30 -0.64 2.37
N ILE A 83 -9.05 -0.67 2.84
CA ILE A 83 -8.75 -0.50 4.27
C ILE A 83 -8.28 0.93 4.53
N ASN A 84 -7.20 1.36 3.88
CA ASN A 84 -6.63 2.69 4.07
C ASN A 84 -6.13 3.35 2.77
N ALA A 85 -6.09 2.62 1.66
CA ALA A 85 -5.81 3.21 0.35
C ALA A 85 -6.99 4.09 -0.08
N GLY A 86 -6.71 5.26 -0.65
CA GLY A 86 -7.73 6.08 -1.30
C GLY A 86 -8.32 5.38 -2.54
N LEU A 87 -9.50 5.84 -2.96
CA LEU A 87 -10.06 5.46 -4.26
C LEU A 87 -9.20 6.03 -5.38
N GLN A 88 -8.98 5.24 -6.42
CA GLN A 88 -8.38 5.74 -7.65
C GLN A 88 -9.38 6.67 -8.37
N PRO A 89 -8.90 7.61 -9.21
CA PRO A 89 -9.77 8.40 -10.06
C PRO A 89 -10.70 7.52 -10.91
N ASP A 90 -11.99 7.89 -10.98
CA ASP A 90 -13.07 7.19 -11.70
C ASP A 90 -13.21 5.69 -11.34
N GLN A 91 -12.76 5.25 -10.15
CA GLN A 91 -12.79 3.82 -9.79
C GLN A 91 -14.20 3.24 -9.82
N ALA A 92 -15.18 3.93 -9.22
CA ALA A 92 -16.58 3.49 -9.24
C ALA A 92 -17.16 3.45 -10.67
N GLY A 93 -16.78 4.42 -11.52
CA GLY A 93 -17.18 4.46 -12.92
C GLY A 93 -16.61 3.30 -13.74
N ARG A 94 -15.37 2.89 -13.50
CA ARG A 94 -14.78 1.68 -14.10
C ARG A 94 -15.56 0.41 -13.74
N TYR A 95 -15.96 0.26 -12.48
CA TYR A 95 -16.78 -0.85 -12.03
C TYR A 95 -18.17 -0.85 -12.68
N ARG A 96 -18.80 0.32 -12.82
CA ARG A 96 -20.09 0.47 -13.52
C ARG A 96 -20.00 0.04 -14.98
N LYS A 97 -18.99 0.54 -15.71
CA LYS A 97 -18.73 0.16 -17.11
C LYS A 97 -18.50 -1.34 -17.27
N ARG A 98 -17.80 -1.98 -16.33
CA ARG A 98 -17.63 -3.44 -16.31
C ARG A 98 -18.98 -4.16 -16.14
N GLY A 99 -19.81 -3.68 -15.20
CA GLY A 99 -21.14 -4.20 -14.95
C GLY A 99 -22.05 -4.14 -16.18
N GLU A 100 -22.11 -2.96 -16.81
CA GLU A 100 -22.86 -2.70 -18.05
C GLU A 100 -22.39 -3.63 -19.18
N TRP A 101 -21.07 -3.69 -19.39
CA TRP A 101 -20.50 -4.56 -20.42
C TRP A 101 -20.86 -6.04 -20.18
N GLY A 102 -20.86 -6.51 -18.93
CA GLY A 102 -21.27 -7.88 -18.63
C GLY A 102 -22.75 -8.16 -18.87
N VAL A 103 -23.63 -7.16 -18.71
CA VAL A 103 -25.05 -7.26 -19.11
C VAL A 103 -25.17 -7.34 -20.63
N GLU A 104 -24.53 -6.42 -21.35
CA GLU A 104 -24.54 -6.38 -22.83
C GLU A 104 -24.04 -7.69 -23.45
N ASN A 105 -23.06 -8.34 -22.81
CA ASN A 105 -22.44 -9.59 -23.26
C ASN A 105 -23.06 -10.84 -22.62
N LYS A 106 -24.23 -10.70 -21.96
CA LYS A 106 -24.99 -11.81 -21.36
C LYS A 106 -24.21 -12.65 -20.35
N LEU A 107 -23.24 -12.05 -19.67
CA LEU A 107 -22.50 -12.69 -18.56
C LEU A 107 -23.34 -12.74 -17.28
N TRP A 108 -24.16 -11.71 -17.08
CA TRP A 108 -25.16 -11.60 -16.01
C TRP A 108 -26.36 -10.77 -16.49
N SER A 109 -27.49 -10.91 -15.82
CA SER A 109 -28.71 -10.13 -16.11
C SER A 109 -28.70 -8.79 -15.39
N HIS A 110 -28.15 -8.75 -14.17
CA HIS A 110 -28.02 -7.54 -13.36
C HIS A 110 -26.67 -7.52 -12.65
N TYR A 111 -26.25 -6.34 -12.20
CA TYR A 111 -25.05 -6.19 -11.40
C TYR A 111 -25.23 -5.15 -10.29
N THR A 112 -24.39 -5.24 -9.27
CA THR A 112 -24.28 -4.24 -8.20
C THR A 112 -22.81 -3.99 -7.94
N THR A 113 -22.38 -2.74 -7.98
CA THR A 113 -21.03 -2.34 -7.59
C THR A 113 -21.01 -2.08 -6.09
N VAL A 114 -20.07 -2.72 -5.37
CA VAL A 114 -20.05 -2.72 -3.91
C VAL A 114 -18.70 -2.25 -3.40
N LEU A 115 -18.69 -1.27 -2.49
CA LEU A 115 -17.51 -0.90 -1.72
C LEU A 115 -17.52 -1.63 -0.37
N VAL A 116 -16.50 -2.42 -0.08
CA VAL A 116 -16.27 -3.02 1.23
C VAL A 116 -15.14 -2.28 1.95
N ALA A 117 -15.43 -1.62 3.06
CA ALA A 117 -14.42 -0.84 3.78
C ALA A 117 -14.78 -0.67 5.27
N PRO A 118 -13.85 -0.23 6.14
CA PRO A 118 -14.23 0.17 7.50
C PRO A 118 -15.36 1.21 7.47
N LYS A 119 -16.30 1.18 8.41
CA LYS A 119 -17.44 2.10 8.47
C LYS A 119 -16.98 3.55 8.38
N ALA A 120 -15.95 3.90 9.16
CA ALA A 120 -15.40 5.25 9.17
C ALA A 120 -14.65 5.63 7.86
N TYR A 121 -14.39 4.69 6.94
CA TYR A 121 -13.93 4.98 5.58
C TYR A 121 -15.12 5.36 4.68
N ILE A 122 -16.20 4.58 4.77
CA ILE A 122 -17.45 4.77 4.02
C ILE A 122 -18.09 6.11 4.41
N ASP A 123 -18.23 6.37 5.72
CA ASP A 123 -18.86 7.59 6.24
C ASP A 123 -18.09 8.86 5.82
N ALA A 124 -16.77 8.76 5.61
CA ALA A 124 -15.95 9.87 5.13
C ALA A 124 -16.07 10.13 3.61
N ARG A 125 -16.81 9.27 2.88
CA ARG A 125 -16.99 9.28 1.42
C ARG A 125 -18.42 8.90 1.03
N PRO A 126 -19.43 9.69 1.42
CA PRO A 126 -20.82 9.41 1.04
C PRO A 126 -21.00 9.32 -0.49
N ASP A 127 -20.20 10.08 -1.25
CA ASP A 127 -20.26 10.12 -2.72
C ASP A 127 -19.23 9.21 -3.41
N ALA A 128 -18.87 8.07 -2.81
CA ALA A 128 -17.91 7.13 -3.39
C ALA A 128 -18.32 6.55 -4.76
N GLY A 129 -19.59 6.71 -5.15
CA GLY A 129 -20.10 6.38 -6.49
C GLY A 129 -20.42 4.91 -6.74
N PHE A 130 -20.29 4.05 -5.73
CA PHE A 130 -20.71 2.64 -5.75
C PHE A 130 -22.22 2.53 -5.48
N MET A 131 -22.86 1.48 -6.00
CA MET A 131 -24.30 1.25 -5.81
C MET A 131 -24.63 0.82 -4.37
N ALA A 132 -23.72 0.10 -3.72
CA ALA A 132 -23.84 -0.30 -2.33
C ALA A 132 -22.51 -0.17 -1.58
N ALA A 133 -22.58 -0.14 -0.26
CA ALA A 133 -21.41 -0.17 0.61
C ALA A 133 -21.65 -1.09 1.80
N VAL A 134 -20.68 -1.98 2.09
CA VAL A 134 -20.74 -2.92 3.20
C VAL A 134 -19.57 -2.66 4.13
N SER A 135 -19.86 -2.42 5.42
CA SER A 135 -18.80 -2.16 6.38
C SER A 135 -18.09 -3.44 6.83
N ILE A 136 -16.78 -3.38 7.09
CA ILE A 136 -16.03 -4.50 7.69
C ILE A 136 -16.62 -4.87 9.06
N GLU A 137 -17.14 -3.89 9.79
CA GLU A 137 -17.85 -4.04 11.05
C GLU A 137 -19.13 -4.89 10.89
N SER A 138 -19.87 -4.71 9.78
CA SER A 138 -20.99 -5.59 9.43
C SER A 138 -20.52 -7.01 9.17
N LEU A 139 -19.43 -7.20 8.38
CA LEU A 139 -18.88 -8.52 8.09
C LEU A 139 -18.54 -9.31 9.37
N LYS A 140 -17.98 -8.63 10.38
CA LYS A 140 -17.67 -9.26 11.69
C LYS A 140 -18.91 -9.88 12.34
N SER A 141 -20.05 -9.19 12.26
CA SER A 141 -21.30 -9.65 12.87
C SER A 141 -21.89 -10.87 12.16
N TRP A 142 -21.42 -11.18 10.95
CA TRP A 142 -21.93 -12.28 10.12
C TRP A 142 -21.10 -13.55 10.23
N ILE A 143 -19.96 -13.53 10.95
CA ILE A 143 -19.13 -14.71 11.09
C ILE A 143 -19.77 -15.71 12.05
N THR A 144 -20.37 -16.74 11.45
CA THR A 144 -21.18 -17.75 12.15
C THR A 144 -20.51 -19.11 12.31
N THR A 145 -19.26 -19.30 11.86
CA THR A 145 -18.57 -20.59 11.99
C THR A 145 -18.59 -21.12 13.43
N ALA A 146 -19.00 -22.38 13.61
CA ALA A 146 -19.13 -23.02 14.92
C ALA A 146 -17.77 -23.20 15.62
N ASP A 147 -16.71 -23.48 14.84
CA ASP A 147 -15.34 -23.56 15.33
C ASP A 147 -14.88 -22.22 15.91
N ALA A 148 -14.67 -22.20 17.23
CA ALA A 148 -14.27 -21.00 17.96
C ALA A 148 -12.87 -20.50 17.58
N ASN A 149 -11.93 -21.38 17.26
CA ASN A 149 -10.57 -20.99 16.87
C ASN A 149 -10.59 -20.32 15.50
N ARG A 150 -11.31 -20.91 14.53
CA ARG A 150 -11.49 -20.32 13.20
C ARG A 150 -12.22 -18.98 13.28
N ARG A 151 -13.30 -18.90 14.10
CA ARG A 151 -14.04 -17.66 14.34
C ARG A 151 -13.13 -16.56 14.90
N ASN A 152 -12.40 -16.86 15.97
CA ASN A 152 -11.51 -15.90 16.63
C ASN A 152 -10.38 -15.43 15.70
N PHE A 153 -9.80 -16.35 14.92
CA PHE A 153 -8.78 -16.00 13.92
C PHE A 153 -9.31 -15.01 12.88
N LYS A 154 -10.50 -15.28 12.32
CA LYS A 154 -11.14 -14.41 11.32
C LYS A 154 -11.46 -13.04 11.89
N LEU A 155 -12.10 -12.99 13.07
CA LEU A 155 -12.42 -11.74 13.76
C LEU A 155 -11.17 -10.90 14.05
N ALA A 156 -10.08 -11.51 14.53
CA ALA A 156 -8.83 -10.80 14.80
C ALA A 156 -8.22 -10.15 13.55
N ARG A 157 -8.34 -10.79 12.37
CA ARG A 157 -7.87 -10.22 11.10
C ARG A 157 -8.71 -9.01 10.66
N LEU A 158 -10.03 -9.06 10.86
CA LEU A 158 -10.92 -7.92 10.60
C LEU A 158 -10.65 -6.76 11.58
N ASP A 159 -10.37 -7.06 12.85
CA ASP A 159 -9.97 -6.07 13.85
C ASP A 159 -8.66 -5.37 13.48
N GLU A 160 -7.65 -6.10 13.02
CA GLU A 160 -6.40 -5.52 12.52
C GLU A 160 -6.63 -4.56 11.33
N ALA A 161 -7.56 -4.90 10.43
CA ALA A 161 -7.91 -4.04 9.29
C ALA A 161 -8.54 -2.72 9.76
N ILE A 162 -9.53 -2.78 10.67
CA ILE A 162 -10.18 -1.61 11.25
C ILE A 162 -9.15 -0.75 12.01
N ALA A 163 -8.36 -1.38 12.89
CA ALA A 163 -7.34 -0.70 13.69
C ALA A 163 -6.31 0.03 12.82
N LYS A 164 -5.86 -0.59 11.71
CA LYS A 164 -4.93 0.06 10.79
C LYS A 164 -5.53 1.30 10.13
N LYS A 165 -6.78 1.25 9.68
CA LYS A 165 -7.45 2.44 9.13
C LYS A 165 -7.48 3.55 10.18
N ASN A 166 -7.84 3.21 11.41
CA ASN A 166 -7.91 4.19 12.50
C ASN A 166 -6.54 4.78 12.84
N ALA A 167 -5.47 3.98 12.77
CA ALA A 167 -4.12 4.44 13.05
C ALA A 167 -3.49 5.26 11.91
N THR A 168 -3.81 4.95 10.65
CA THR A 168 -3.11 5.54 9.47
C THR A 168 -3.94 6.52 8.66
N GLY A 169 -5.25 6.61 8.89
CA GLY A 169 -6.16 7.44 8.08
C GLY A 169 -6.30 6.91 6.64
N VAL A 170 -7.00 7.65 5.79
CA VAL A 170 -7.07 7.34 4.35
C VAL A 170 -5.96 8.08 3.61
N LYS A 171 -5.23 7.39 2.74
CA LYS A 171 -4.25 8.01 1.85
C LYS A 171 -4.96 8.80 0.76
N VAL A 172 -5.15 10.10 1.00
CA VAL A 172 -5.61 11.06 0.01
C VAL A 172 -4.40 11.59 -0.76
N VAL A 173 -4.54 11.78 -2.07
CA VAL A 173 -3.50 12.38 -2.90
C VAL A 173 -3.24 13.79 -2.38
N ASP A 174 -2.00 14.06 -2.05
CA ASP A 174 -1.49 15.34 -1.60
C ASP A 174 -0.77 16.01 -2.77
N THR A 175 -1.40 17.05 -3.33
CA THR A 175 -0.90 17.77 -4.50
C THR A 175 0.42 18.45 -4.23
N ASP A 176 0.60 18.95 -3.00
CA ASP A 176 1.79 19.68 -2.56
C ASP A 176 2.96 18.73 -2.44
N MET A 177 2.78 17.61 -1.71
CA MET A 177 3.79 16.56 -1.62
C MET A 177 4.13 15.99 -3.00
N THR A 178 3.14 15.79 -3.86
CA THR A 178 3.36 15.32 -5.24
C THR A 178 4.20 16.32 -6.04
N SER A 179 3.91 17.62 -5.93
CA SER A 179 4.67 18.69 -6.55
C SER A 179 6.11 18.74 -6.02
N PHE A 180 6.27 18.67 -4.71
CA PHE A 180 7.58 18.67 -4.05
C PHE A 180 8.44 17.50 -4.50
N ARG A 181 7.90 16.29 -4.57
CA ARG A 181 8.65 15.11 -5.06
C ARG A 181 9.04 15.25 -6.54
N LYS A 182 8.19 15.85 -7.38
CA LYS A 182 8.53 16.16 -8.78
C LYS A 182 9.69 17.16 -8.87
N GLN A 183 9.70 18.19 -8.03
CA GLN A 183 10.77 19.18 -7.98
C GLN A 183 12.07 18.60 -7.43
N TYR A 184 12.02 17.83 -6.34
CA TYR A 184 13.16 17.09 -5.80
C TYR A 184 13.78 16.17 -6.86
N TYR A 185 12.95 15.42 -7.59
CA TYR A 185 13.40 14.53 -8.64
C TYR A 185 14.20 15.26 -9.73
N ARG A 186 13.68 16.41 -10.21
CA ARG A 186 14.39 17.26 -11.20
C ARG A 186 15.67 17.83 -10.62
N PHE A 187 15.61 18.35 -9.39
CA PHE A 187 16.78 18.90 -8.70
C PHE A 187 17.90 17.87 -8.53
N LEU A 188 17.56 16.60 -8.27
CA LEU A 188 18.54 15.51 -8.18
C LEU A 188 19.25 15.26 -9.53
N GLN A 189 18.53 15.36 -10.65
CA GLN A 189 19.12 15.20 -11.98
C GLN A 189 20.15 16.30 -12.26
N ASP A 190 19.85 17.54 -11.88
CA ASP A 190 20.77 18.66 -12.04
C ASP A 190 21.93 18.59 -11.05
N TRP A 191 21.67 18.18 -9.80
CA TRP A 191 22.71 17.89 -8.81
C TRP A 191 23.71 16.85 -9.33
N ASN A 192 23.22 15.72 -9.87
CA ASN A 192 24.05 14.68 -10.45
C ASN A 192 24.98 15.21 -11.55
N LYS A 193 24.47 16.07 -12.44
CA LYS A 193 25.29 16.70 -13.48
C LYS A 193 26.35 17.65 -12.88
N ARG A 194 25.98 18.46 -11.88
CA ARG A 194 26.88 19.45 -11.26
C ARG A 194 27.98 18.80 -10.42
N CYS A 195 27.64 17.75 -9.68
CA CYS A 195 28.52 17.12 -8.69
C CYS A 195 29.15 15.82 -9.17
N GLY A 196 28.83 15.35 -10.38
CA GLY A 196 29.37 14.11 -10.93
C GLY A 196 28.87 12.85 -10.22
N THR A 197 27.66 12.88 -9.65
CA THR A 197 27.05 11.72 -8.98
C THR A 197 26.04 11.00 -9.88
N ALA A 198 25.68 9.76 -9.54
CA ALA A 198 24.74 8.93 -10.31
C ALA A 198 23.54 8.45 -9.46
N PHE A 199 23.02 9.30 -8.57
CA PHE A 199 21.86 8.94 -7.73
C PHE A 199 20.58 8.84 -8.55
N ILE A 200 19.82 7.76 -8.37
CA ILE A 200 18.58 7.49 -9.08
C ILE A 200 17.43 7.42 -8.08
N LEU A 201 16.43 8.28 -8.28
CA LEU A 201 15.11 8.16 -7.65
C LEU A 201 14.12 7.50 -8.60
N PRO A 202 13.11 6.77 -8.09
CA PRO A 202 11.94 6.41 -8.88
C PRO A 202 11.26 7.64 -9.47
N VAL A 203 10.74 7.53 -10.69
CA VAL A 203 9.92 8.60 -11.29
C VAL A 203 8.73 8.88 -10.36
N PRO A 204 8.53 10.13 -9.92
CA PRO A 204 7.49 10.46 -8.96
C PRO A 204 6.09 10.23 -9.54
N LYS A 205 5.22 9.66 -8.71
CA LYS A 205 3.79 9.47 -8.96
C LYS A 205 2.99 10.27 -7.94
N ASP A 206 1.68 10.37 -8.15
CA ASP A 206 0.76 10.94 -7.15
C ASP A 206 0.97 10.24 -5.80
N THR A 207 1.12 11.05 -4.75
CA THR A 207 1.51 10.55 -3.42
C THR A 207 0.67 11.18 -2.31
N TRP A 208 0.92 10.79 -1.07
CA TRP A 208 0.19 11.22 0.14
C TRP A 208 1.10 12.01 1.09
N TRP A 209 0.49 12.71 2.05
CA TRP A 209 1.13 13.69 2.96
C TRP A 209 2.38 13.20 3.75
N ASP A 210 2.57 11.89 3.87
CA ASP A 210 3.67 11.28 4.63
C ASP A 210 4.71 10.55 3.76
N ASP A 211 4.65 10.65 2.43
CA ASP A 211 5.70 10.13 1.54
C ASP A 211 6.92 11.07 1.52
N SER A 212 7.52 11.26 2.70
CA SER A 212 8.64 12.17 2.95
C SER A 212 10.02 11.50 2.82
N TRP A 213 10.06 10.25 2.33
CA TRP A 213 11.28 9.47 2.20
C TRP A 213 11.75 9.42 0.75
N PHE A 214 13.02 9.74 0.52
CA PHE A 214 13.66 9.73 -0.80
C PHE A 214 14.73 8.64 -0.83
N GLN A 215 14.43 7.54 -1.52
CA GLN A 215 15.28 6.34 -1.57
C GLN A 215 16.17 6.37 -2.81
N MET A 216 17.43 6.77 -2.63
CA MET A 216 18.38 6.95 -3.71
C MET A 216 19.10 5.63 -3.99
N LYS A 217 18.99 5.17 -5.24
CA LYS A 217 19.78 4.06 -5.77
C LYS A 217 21.03 4.58 -6.45
N VAL A 218 22.10 3.82 -6.40
CA VAL A 218 23.39 4.15 -7.05
C VAL A 218 24.08 2.83 -7.37
N ALA A 219 24.68 2.70 -8.55
CA ALA A 219 25.17 1.41 -9.07
C ALA A 219 26.35 0.84 -8.27
N GLU A 220 27.06 1.74 -7.60
CA GLU A 220 28.23 1.49 -6.78
C GLU A 220 27.89 0.81 -5.45
N LEU A 221 26.62 0.90 -5.01
CA LEU A 221 26.15 0.19 -3.83
C LEU A 221 25.68 -1.23 -4.19
N PRO A 222 26.03 -2.24 -3.39
CA PRO A 222 25.51 -3.59 -3.55
C PRO A 222 24.00 -3.61 -3.29
N SER A 223 23.34 -4.66 -3.77
CA SER A 223 21.87 -4.77 -3.67
C SER A 223 21.34 -4.72 -2.23
N TRP A 224 22.12 -5.08 -1.21
CA TRP A 224 21.73 -5.01 0.20
C TRP A 224 21.92 -3.62 0.83
N ALA A 225 22.61 -2.69 0.17
CA ALA A 225 22.81 -1.33 0.65
C ALA A 225 21.93 -0.31 -0.10
N GLN A 226 21.51 0.76 0.57
CA GLN A 226 20.80 1.88 -0.04
C GLN A 226 21.00 3.18 0.74
N ILE A 227 20.91 4.33 0.07
CA ILE A 227 20.91 5.63 0.76
C ILE A 227 19.49 6.19 0.78
N ARG A 228 19.07 6.74 1.93
CA ARG A 228 17.76 7.36 2.09
C ARG A 228 17.88 8.74 2.72
N HIS A 229 17.06 9.68 2.25
CA HIS A 229 16.80 10.93 2.94
C HIS A 229 15.40 10.86 3.56
N LEU A 230 15.34 10.87 4.89
CA LEU A 230 14.13 10.91 5.70
C LEU A 230 13.86 12.38 6.03
N ALA A 231 13.24 13.09 5.08
CA ALA A 231 13.23 14.54 5.07
C ALA A 231 12.54 15.15 6.30
N ARG A 232 11.42 14.56 6.74
CA ARG A 232 10.66 15.05 7.90
C ARG A 232 11.42 14.91 9.22
N THR A 233 12.25 13.88 9.36
CA THR A 233 13.04 13.65 10.59
C THR A 233 14.43 14.27 10.53
N GLY A 234 14.84 14.83 9.37
CA GLY A 234 16.15 15.44 9.20
C GLY A 234 17.28 14.43 9.28
N LEU A 235 17.13 13.29 8.60
CA LEU A 235 18.14 12.23 8.58
C LEU A 235 18.49 11.83 7.16
N VAL A 236 19.78 11.63 6.89
CA VAL A 236 20.26 10.88 5.74
C VAL A 236 20.92 9.62 6.26
N SER A 237 20.58 8.47 5.68
CA SER A 237 21.06 7.16 6.11
C SER A 237 21.64 6.35 4.97
N LEU A 238 22.72 5.62 5.23
CA LEU A 238 23.17 4.46 4.48
C LEU A 238 22.68 3.22 5.22
N ASP A 239 21.74 2.50 4.63
CA ASP A 239 21.11 1.34 5.24
C ASP A 239 21.62 0.04 4.64
N MET A 240 22.04 -0.86 5.51
CA MET A 240 22.57 -2.19 5.18
C MET A 240 21.53 -3.21 5.63
N ARG A 241 20.79 -3.76 4.67
CA ARG A 241 19.68 -4.69 4.89
C ARG A 241 20.22 -6.06 5.27
N ASP A 242 19.49 -6.75 6.14
CA ASP A 242 19.87 -8.04 6.72
C ASP A 242 21.30 -8.08 7.30
N ALA A 243 21.77 -6.92 7.77
CA ALA A 243 23.07 -6.73 8.41
C ALA A 243 22.91 -6.47 9.91
N PRO A 244 22.88 -7.49 10.79
CA PRO A 244 22.71 -7.30 12.22
C PRO A 244 23.85 -6.46 12.81
N PHE A 245 23.51 -5.58 13.76
CA PHE A 245 24.44 -4.62 14.34
C PHE A 245 25.70 -5.27 14.94
N SER A 246 25.57 -6.43 15.58
CA SER A 246 26.71 -7.18 16.15
C SER A 246 27.77 -7.60 15.12
N LYS A 247 27.41 -7.66 13.83
CA LYS A 247 28.34 -7.97 12.74
C LYS A 247 28.92 -6.71 12.10
N MET A 248 28.29 -5.56 12.33
CA MET A 248 28.62 -4.29 11.70
C MET A 248 29.21 -3.28 12.67
N GLU A 249 29.26 -3.55 13.98
CA GLU A 249 29.72 -2.60 15.00
C GLU A 249 31.14 -2.10 14.74
N ALA A 250 32.04 -2.94 14.23
CA ALA A 250 33.41 -2.55 13.87
C ALA A 250 33.47 -1.52 12.73
N VAL A 251 32.39 -1.34 11.96
CA VAL A 251 32.29 -0.26 10.97
C VAL A 251 32.28 1.11 11.66
N ALA A 252 31.86 1.21 12.93
CA ALA A 252 31.87 2.46 13.69
C ALA A 252 33.24 3.14 13.70
N GLU A 253 34.32 2.36 13.78
CA GLU A 253 35.71 2.85 13.82
C GLU A 253 36.17 3.50 12.50
N LEU A 254 35.38 3.34 11.43
CA LEU A 254 35.67 3.86 10.09
C LEU A 254 34.89 5.14 9.79
N LEU A 255 34.06 5.60 10.73
CA LEU A 255 33.15 6.72 10.52
C LEU A 255 33.66 7.96 11.23
N ASP A 256 33.43 9.12 10.62
CA ASP A 256 33.65 10.40 11.32
C ASP A 256 32.65 10.56 12.49
N ASP A 257 33.00 11.39 13.48
CA ASP A 257 32.27 11.52 14.75
C ASP A 257 30.77 11.87 14.62
N ASP A 258 30.35 12.54 13.55
CA ASP A 258 28.96 12.93 13.32
C ASP A 258 28.12 11.83 12.64
N LEU A 259 28.76 10.78 12.11
CA LEU A 259 28.09 9.60 11.57
C LEU A 259 27.81 8.60 12.69
N LYS A 260 26.53 8.25 12.87
CA LYS A 260 26.12 7.28 13.89
C LYS A 260 25.69 5.97 13.25
N ILE A 261 26.35 4.88 13.63
CA ILE A 261 25.91 3.53 13.28
C ILE A 261 24.91 3.03 14.33
N ILE A 262 23.75 2.56 13.89
CA ILE A 262 22.67 2.11 14.77
C ILE A 262 21.99 0.84 14.25
N PRO A 263 21.44 -0.02 15.13
CA PRO A 263 20.50 -1.06 14.70
C PRO A 263 19.21 -0.44 14.14
N SER A 264 18.67 -1.03 13.07
CA SER A 264 17.44 -0.56 12.44
C SER A 264 16.56 -1.72 11.94
N GLY A 265 15.33 -1.41 11.51
CA GLY A 265 14.30 -2.39 11.17
C GLY A 265 13.47 -2.85 12.38
N LYS A 266 12.28 -3.42 12.11
CA LYS A 266 11.31 -3.83 13.13
C LYS A 266 11.88 -4.82 14.15
N TYR A 267 12.78 -5.69 13.71
CA TYR A 267 13.41 -6.73 14.53
C TYR A 267 14.91 -6.45 14.75
N LYS A 268 15.35 -5.20 14.54
CA LYS A 268 16.78 -4.80 14.61
C LYS A 268 17.69 -5.64 13.71
N GLN A 269 17.14 -6.14 12.60
CA GLN A 269 17.82 -7.03 11.67
C GLN A 269 18.65 -6.29 10.60
N HIS A 270 18.68 -4.96 10.65
CA HIS A 270 19.44 -4.11 9.75
C HIS A 270 20.40 -3.22 10.56
N THR A 271 21.38 -2.65 9.86
CA THR A 271 22.25 -1.62 10.42
C THR A 271 22.21 -0.39 9.52
N SER A 272 22.13 0.78 10.13
CA SER A 272 22.11 2.06 9.43
C SER A 272 23.23 2.95 9.92
N VAL A 273 23.98 3.56 9.00
CA VAL A 273 24.83 4.71 9.29
C VAL A 273 24.03 5.96 9.00
N GLN A 274 23.86 6.84 9.99
CA GLN A 274 22.96 7.99 9.93
C GLN A 274 23.68 9.30 10.24
N VAL A 275 23.26 10.36 9.56
CA VAL A 275 23.73 11.73 9.77
C VAL A 275 22.50 12.64 9.86
N ARG A 276 22.54 13.61 10.79
CA ARG A 276 21.50 14.62 10.91
C ARG A 276 21.68 15.72 9.86
N VAL A 277 20.57 16.12 9.26
CA VAL A 277 20.47 17.24 8.33
C VAL A 277 19.26 18.11 8.71
N PRO A 278 19.16 19.36 8.22
CA PRO A 278 17.98 20.17 8.46
C PRO A 278 16.69 19.46 8.02
N ALA A 279 15.70 19.40 8.91
CA ALA A 279 14.42 18.76 8.61
C ALA A 279 13.55 19.62 7.67
N ILE A 280 12.80 18.95 6.81
CA ILE A 280 11.77 19.52 5.95
C ILE A 280 10.43 19.14 6.55
N SER A 281 9.83 20.09 7.28
CA SER A 281 8.57 19.88 8.00
C SER A 281 7.33 20.14 7.15
N SER A 282 7.47 20.96 6.10
CA SER A 282 6.40 21.32 5.16
C SER A 282 6.87 21.10 3.73
N PHE A 283 5.94 20.66 2.87
CA PHE A 283 6.22 20.21 1.49
C PHE A 283 5.40 20.98 0.44
N ASP A 284 4.85 22.13 0.82
CA ASP A 284 4.11 23.10 0.01
C ASP A 284 5.01 23.91 -0.94
N ASP A 285 6.27 24.16 -0.56
CA ASP A 285 7.21 24.96 -1.34
C ASP A 285 8.60 24.31 -1.37
N PHE A 286 9.02 23.88 -2.55
CA PHE A 286 10.34 23.30 -2.76
C PHE A 286 11.45 24.34 -2.68
N GLU A 287 11.26 25.54 -3.22
CA GLU A 287 12.34 26.54 -3.27
C GLU A 287 12.67 27.05 -1.87
N ARG A 288 11.68 27.18 -0.98
CA ARG A 288 11.92 27.48 0.43
C ARG A 288 12.84 26.46 1.12
N ASP A 289 12.73 25.19 0.76
CA ASP A 289 13.45 24.08 1.40
C ASP A 289 14.60 23.54 0.52
N ARG A 290 14.88 24.17 -0.63
CA ARG A 290 15.89 23.74 -1.60
C ARG A 290 17.28 23.62 -1.01
N GLN A 291 17.69 24.58 -0.18
CA GLN A 291 18.99 24.52 0.49
C GLN A 291 19.10 23.31 1.43
N LYS A 292 18.00 22.92 2.10
CA LYS A 292 17.99 21.73 2.95
C LYS A 292 18.13 20.45 2.13
N VAL A 293 17.49 20.40 0.96
CA VAL A 293 17.66 19.32 -0.02
C VAL A 293 19.11 19.24 -0.49
N GLU A 294 19.74 20.38 -0.77
CA GLU A 294 21.16 20.43 -1.17
C GLU A 294 22.10 19.89 -0.08
N VAL A 295 21.89 20.28 1.19
CA VAL A 295 22.63 19.69 2.32
C VAL A 295 22.42 18.19 2.41
N ALA A 296 21.19 17.71 2.25
CA ALA A 296 20.89 16.28 2.29
C ALA A 296 21.58 15.50 1.16
N LEU A 297 21.65 16.04 -0.06
CA LEU A 297 22.35 15.41 -1.18
C LEU A 297 23.87 15.44 -1.02
N ALA A 298 24.43 16.50 -0.45
CA ALA A 298 25.85 16.55 -0.08
C ALA A 298 26.21 15.48 0.94
N VAL A 299 25.36 15.29 1.96
CA VAL A 299 25.54 14.22 2.96
C VAL A 299 25.35 12.83 2.34
N ALA A 300 24.39 12.65 1.43
CA ALA A 300 24.22 11.40 0.69
C ALA A 300 25.49 11.04 -0.12
N MET A 301 26.09 12.02 -0.78
CA MET A 301 27.36 11.88 -1.49
C MET A 301 28.49 11.48 -0.53
N ARG A 302 28.59 12.14 0.63
CA ARG A 302 29.57 11.78 1.67
C ARG A 302 29.42 10.35 2.16
N LEU A 303 28.19 9.89 2.43
CA LEU A 303 27.92 8.51 2.84
C LEU A 303 28.32 7.50 1.75
N LEU A 304 28.10 7.83 0.48
CA LEU A 304 28.56 7.01 -0.64
C LEU A 304 30.08 6.93 -0.68
N THR A 305 30.78 8.06 -0.50
CA THR A 305 32.25 8.10 -0.44
C THR A 305 32.80 7.27 0.72
N VAL A 306 32.21 7.37 1.92
CA VAL A 306 32.60 6.55 3.08
C VAL A 306 32.44 5.06 2.77
N PHE A 307 31.31 4.67 2.16
CA PHE A 307 31.11 3.27 1.73
C PHE A 307 32.18 2.82 0.74
N GLN A 308 32.49 3.64 -0.28
CA GLN A 308 33.48 3.31 -1.30
C GLN A 308 34.89 3.18 -0.71
N MET A 309 35.29 4.12 0.15
CA MET A 309 36.60 4.12 0.81
C MET A 309 36.80 2.88 1.69
N HIS A 310 35.74 2.42 2.35
CA HIS A 310 35.78 1.30 3.29
C HIS A 310 35.11 0.03 2.77
N ARG A 311 34.87 -0.04 1.46
CA ARG A 311 34.07 -1.08 0.82
C ARG A 311 34.48 -2.49 1.22
N ALA A 312 35.78 -2.79 1.16
CA ALA A 312 36.29 -4.12 1.50
C ALA A 312 35.95 -4.52 2.95
N LYS A 313 36.12 -3.60 3.92
CA LYS A 313 35.82 -3.87 5.33
C LYS A 313 34.30 -4.05 5.55
N ILE A 314 33.49 -3.18 4.96
CA ILE A 314 32.03 -3.22 5.09
C ILE A 314 31.46 -4.49 4.43
N GLU A 315 31.92 -4.84 3.22
CA GLU A 315 31.49 -6.06 2.54
C GLU A 315 31.97 -7.34 3.27
N ASN A 316 33.17 -7.34 3.87
CA ASN A 316 33.65 -8.48 4.65
C ASN A 316 32.82 -8.69 5.92
N ALA A 317 32.48 -7.60 6.62
CA ALA A 317 31.57 -7.64 7.77
C ALA A 317 30.21 -8.22 7.36
N TYR A 318 29.69 -7.78 6.20
CA TYR A 318 28.43 -8.28 5.65
C TYR A 318 28.47 -9.77 5.28
N ARG A 319 29.56 -10.26 4.65
CA ARG A 319 29.68 -11.68 4.24
C ARG A 319 29.82 -12.64 5.43
N SER A 320 30.07 -12.13 6.64
CA SER A 320 30.20 -12.93 7.86
C SER A 320 28.87 -13.24 8.56
N ILE A 321 27.76 -12.81 7.95
CA ILE A 321 26.36 -12.98 8.40
C ILE A 321 25.83 -14.32 7.88
#